data_AF-A0A8J8BV06-F1
#
_entry.id   AF-A0A8J8BV06-F1
#
_cell.length_a   1.000
_cell.length_b   1.000
_cell.length_c   1.000
_cell.angle_alpha   90.00
_cell.angle_beta   90.00
_cell.angle_gamma   90.00
#
_symmetry.space_group_name_H-M   'P 1'
#
loop_
_entity.id
_entity.type
_entity.pdbx_description
1 polymer ?
#
loop_
_entity_poly.entity_id
_entity_poly.type
_entity_poly.pdbx_seq_one_letter_code
_entity_poly.pdbx_strand_id
1 'polypeptide(L)'
;MYMKIVNIVIIILLLVGYVPVRAQDVEGRIIIDTGHSSLDIQRIMNDLARELELNYYQVEFSSIISNLDPYDVLVIAAPTEPYTTEELSLIHQFVSAGGGLLLLGESGVLSTDDVEDFNVLASYYGILFQRDVVTDPQNNMVLDKAHPEIPIIENFAEHEVTRNVLKIFLVSGCSIRLSKNAIALAWGGEDTYGDRLSEVYGFGGGTQEPYFEKTGNELIVMACSENRNGRVVALGDTSLFRGRSTTGDPWTKDPLEYYDHKRLALNIFNWLSVKTWNARVQTRIAEAETLIKQGKYQDALEILGEIRSLSPQIVGYSAMRDVFILQTRANQGLEADRLLEEGRKNLEDLNCEEAAKNLEKAFTIYENLGNTEKIEECVSLLTICGDRGALLQKADLLFEEGSTLSGQKKYEEALEKVEGAKIIYENLGINEKVNECNKLIKEIQNYQKKEQETEETLQMNRLILAVILVIATVVIVFLYIWRRLRYREEEEEVRPHRYR
;
A
#
# COMPACT_ATOMS: atom_id res chain seq x y z
N MET A 1 47.11 27.61 23.93
CA MET A 1 45.75 27.29 24.45
C MET A 1 44.67 27.59 23.40
N TYR A 2 44.69 28.77 22.78
CA TYR A 2 43.73 29.20 21.74
C TYR A 2 43.62 28.26 20.53
N MET A 3 44.75 27.80 19.95
CA MET A 3 44.75 26.86 18.83
C MET A 3 44.14 25.48 19.15
N LYS A 4 44.18 25.02 20.41
CA LYS A 4 43.57 23.74 20.81
C LYS A 4 42.05 23.85 20.90
N ILE A 5 41.54 25.01 21.31
CA ILE A 5 40.09 25.27 21.40
C ILE A 5 39.49 25.39 19.99
N VAL A 6 40.16 26.09 19.06
CA VAL A 6 39.71 26.20 17.67
C VAL A 6 39.67 24.84 16.98
N ASN A 7 40.67 23.98 17.18
CA ASN A 7 40.67 22.64 16.61
C ASN A 7 39.59 21.73 17.22
N ILE A 8 39.29 21.86 18.52
CA ILE A 8 38.19 21.13 19.16
C ILE A 8 36.84 21.58 18.62
N VAL A 9 36.64 22.89 18.40
CA VAL A 9 35.40 23.43 17.82
C VAL A 9 35.21 23.00 16.37
N ILE A 10 36.29 22.96 15.57
CA ILE A 10 36.23 22.46 14.18
C ILE A 10 35.93 20.96 14.14
N ILE A 11 36.52 20.16 15.05
CA ILE A 11 36.23 18.72 15.15
C ILE A 11 34.78 18.49 15.60
N ILE A 12 34.26 19.27 16.55
CA ILE A 12 32.85 19.20 16.96
C ILE A 12 31.93 19.62 15.80
N LEU A 13 32.25 20.68 15.04
CA LEU A 13 31.47 21.09 13.86
C LEU A 13 31.51 20.06 12.73
N LEU A 14 32.65 19.39 12.52
CA LEU A 14 32.78 18.28 11.56
C LEU A 14 32.04 17.03 12.03
N LEU A 15 32.00 16.74 13.34
CA LEU A 15 31.24 15.64 13.92
C LEU A 15 29.72 15.91 13.92
N VAL A 16 29.30 17.16 14.13
CA VAL A 16 27.88 17.57 14.02
C VAL A 16 27.42 17.57 12.56
N GLY A 17 28.31 17.85 11.60
CA GLY A 17 28.04 17.70 10.17
C GLY A 17 28.02 16.24 9.67
N TYR A 18 28.44 15.29 10.51
CA TYR A 18 28.43 13.84 10.25
C TYR A 18 27.35 13.09 11.05
N VAL A 19 26.45 13.81 11.75
CA VAL A 19 25.16 13.21 12.06
C VAL A 19 24.52 12.97 10.69
N PRO A 20 24.27 11.72 10.26
CA PRO A 20 23.45 11.53 9.07
C PRO A 20 22.16 12.30 9.37
N VAL A 21 21.91 13.37 8.62
CA VAL A 21 20.55 13.85 8.46
C VAL A 21 19.79 12.58 8.15
N ARG A 22 18.96 12.10 9.08
CA ARG A 22 18.09 10.95 8.85
C ARG A 22 17.51 11.23 7.48
N ALA A 23 17.88 10.45 6.47
CA ALA A 23 17.33 10.62 5.13
C ALA A 23 15.84 10.48 5.37
N GLN A 24 15.12 11.59 5.27
CA GLN A 24 13.74 11.64 5.72
C GLN A 24 12.99 10.71 4.78
N ASP A 25 12.37 9.68 5.34
CA ASP A 25 11.82 8.58 4.56
C ASP A 25 10.79 9.13 3.57
N VAL A 26 10.96 8.82 2.28
CA VAL A 26 10.07 9.30 1.20
C VAL A 26 8.66 8.78 1.45
N GLU A 27 7.65 9.64 1.61
CA GLU A 27 6.27 9.21 1.93
C GLU A 27 5.61 8.41 0.79
N GLY A 28 6.03 8.67 -0.44
CA GLY A 28 5.66 7.87 -1.61
C GLY A 28 6.27 8.43 -2.89
N ARG A 29 6.27 7.61 -3.94
CA ARG A 29 6.70 7.96 -5.29
C ARG A 29 5.49 8.11 -6.19
N ILE A 30 5.39 9.24 -6.86
CA ILE A 30 4.25 9.64 -7.68
C ILE A 30 4.76 9.84 -9.10
N ILE A 31 4.11 9.21 -10.06
CA ILE A 31 4.29 9.48 -11.49
C ILE A 31 3.04 10.15 -12.05
N ILE A 32 3.24 11.25 -12.76
CA ILE A 32 2.17 12.02 -13.40
C ILE A 32 2.32 11.88 -14.92
N ASP A 33 1.27 11.38 -15.56
CA ASP A 33 1.23 11.24 -17.01
C ASP A 33 1.07 12.61 -17.68
N THR A 34 1.98 12.91 -18.60
CA THR A 34 1.94 14.11 -19.45
C THR A 34 1.87 13.76 -20.93
N GLY A 35 1.77 12.48 -21.28
CA GLY A 35 1.81 12.00 -22.67
C GLY A 35 0.46 11.98 -23.37
N HIS A 36 -0.63 11.90 -22.61
CA HIS A 36 -1.97 11.62 -23.13
C HIS A 36 -2.94 12.81 -23.04
N SER A 37 -2.45 14.01 -22.71
CA SER A 37 -3.27 15.22 -22.61
C SER A 37 -2.72 16.31 -23.49
N SER A 38 -3.59 16.98 -24.23
CA SER A 38 -3.27 18.21 -24.98
C SER A 38 -2.97 19.41 -24.08
N LEU A 39 -3.36 19.35 -22.80
CA LEU A 39 -2.98 20.33 -21.78
C LEU A 39 -1.53 20.11 -21.33
N ASP A 40 -0.87 21.21 -20.97
CA ASP A 40 0.42 21.19 -20.28
C ASP A 40 0.26 20.76 -18.81
N ILE A 41 0.10 19.45 -18.59
CA ILE A 41 -0.13 18.84 -17.28
C ILE A 41 1.02 19.14 -16.30
N GLN A 42 2.26 19.13 -16.80
CA GLN A 42 3.41 19.46 -15.97
C GLN A 42 3.29 20.88 -15.42
N ARG A 43 2.97 21.86 -16.27
CA ARG A 43 2.76 23.24 -15.81
C ARG A 43 1.55 23.36 -14.89
N ILE A 44 0.45 22.67 -15.20
CA ILE A 44 -0.78 22.66 -14.38
C ILE A 44 -0.48 22.16 -12.96
N MET A 45 0.21 21.04 -12.82
CA MET A 45 0.40 20.37 -11.52
C MET A 45 1.70 20.72 -10.80
N ASN A 46 2.52 21.64 -11.33
CA ASN A 46 3.83 21.95 -10.77
C ASN A 46 3.77 22.48 -9.32
N ASP A 47 2.76 23.27 -8.98
CA ASP A 47 2.59 23.79 -7.61
C ASP A 47 2.15 22.68 -6.65
N LEU A 48 1.26 21.76 -7.08
CA LEU A 48 0.94 20.54 -6.33
C LEU A 48 2.18 19.65 -6.14
N ALA A 49 2.97 19.42 -7.19
CA ALA A 49 4.17 18.60 -7.13
C ALA A 49 5.15 19.16 -6.09
N ARG A 50 5.38 20.47 -6.09
CA ARG A 50 6.20 21.14 -5.06
C ARG A 50 5.63 20.99 -3.66
N GLU A 51 4.32 21.08 -3.48
CA GLU A 51 3.69 20.84 -2.19
C GLU A 51 3.88 19.39 -1.73
N LEU A 52 3.73 18.41 -2.63
CA LEU A 52 3.97 17.00 -2.32
C LEU A 52 5.44 16.74 -1.95
N GLU A 53 6.39 17.34 -2.66
CA GLU A 53 7.82 17.26 -2.33
C GLU A 53 8.15 17.85 -0.96
N LEU A 54 7.50 18.96 -0.58
CA LEU A 54 7.60 19.53 0.78
C LEU A 54 7.03 18.59 1.85
N ASN A 55 6.10 17.71 1.48
CA ASN A 55 5.54 16.65 2.32
C ASN A 55 6.24 15.29 2.06
N TYR A 56 7.49 15.32 1.59
CA TYR A 56 8.39 14.16 1.45
C TYR A 56 7.98 13.12 0.39
N TYR A 57 7.09 13.47 -0.54
CA TYR A 57 6.87 12.66 -1.73
C TYR A 57 7.96 12.92 -2.78
N GLN A 58 8.17 11.95 -3.67
CA GLN A 58 8.94 12.13 -4.89
C GLN A 58 7.98 12.17 -6.06
N VAL A 59 8.02 13.23 -6.87
CA VAL A 59 7.12 13.42 -8.01
C VAL A 59 7.91 13.41 -9.30
N GLU A 60 7.50 12.57 -10.25
CA GLU A 60 8.06 12.49 -11.59
C GLU A 60 6.97 12.76 -12.63
N PHE A 61 7.30 13.52 -13.67
CA PHE A 61 6.45 13.72 -14.84
C PHE A 61 7.00 12.88 -15.99
N SER A 62 6.15 12.12 -16.66
CA SER A 62 6.55 11.27 -17.78
C SER A 62 5.53 11.31 -18.91
N SER A 63 6.02 11.36 -20.15
CA SER A 63 5.19 11.18 -21.34
C SER A 63 5.07 9.72 -21.78
N ILE A 64 5.65 8.78 -21.03
CA ILE A 64 5.68 7.34 -21.36
C ILE A 64 5.25 6.53 -20.14
N ILE A 65 4.26 5.65 -20.33
CA ILE A 65 3.83 4.67 -19.33
C ILE A 65 4.43 3.31 -19.69
N SER A 66 5.56 2.95 -19.09
CA SER A 66 6.28 1.70 -19.40
C SER A 66 6.70 0.89 -18.18
N ASN A 67 7.03 1.54 -17.07
CA ASN A 67 7.39 0.88 -15.81
C ASN A 67 6.77 1.64 -14.62
N LEU A 68 5.83 0.99 -13.94
CA LEU A 68 5.14 1.56 -12.77
C LEU A 68 5.59 0.94 -11.44
N ASP A 69 6.48 -0.06 -11.46
CA ASP A 69 6.92 -0.78 -10.27
C ASP A 69 7.57 0.11 -9.20
N PRO A 70 8.40 1.12 -9.54
CA PRO A 70 9.02 1.99 -8.54
C PRO A 70 8.05 2.98 -7.90
N TYR A 71 6.84 3.14 -8.44
CA TYR A 71 5.90 4.16 -8.03
C TYR A 71 4.83 3.58 -7.09
N ASP A 72 4.28 4.47 -6.28
CA ASP A 72 3.14 4.24 -5.42
C ASP A 72 1.86 4.77 -6.05
N VAL A 73 1.92 5.91 -6.76
CA VAL A 73 0.75 6.55 -7.34
C VAL A 73 0.99 6.90 -8.81
N LEU A 74 0.04 6.57 -9.67
CA LEU A 74 -0.07 7.10 -11.03
C LEU A 74 -1.19 8.14 -11.06
N VAL A 75 -0.91 9.32 -11.62
CA VAL A 75 -1.89 10.38 -11.86
C VAL A 75 -2.15 10.50 -13.36
N ILE A 76 -3.42 10.40 -13.74
CA ILE A 76 -3.92 10.62 -15.10
C ILE A 76 -4.89 11.80 -15.05
N ALA A 77 -4.61 12.83 -15.83
CA ALA A 77 -5.35 14.09 -15.78
C ALA A 77 -5.79 14.55 -17.16
N ALA A 78 -7.11 14.65 -17.33
CA ALA A 78 -7.78 15.11 -18.54
C ALA A 78 -7.16 14.53 -19.84
N PRO A 79 -7.06 13.20 -19.97
CA PRO A 79 -6.47 12.60 -21.17
C PRO A 79 -7.35 12.89 -22.39
N THR A 80 -6.75 13.44 -23.45
CA THR A 80 -7.37 13.72 -24.76
C THR A 80 -6.85 12.78 -25.85
N GLU A 81 -6.14 11.73 -25.46
CA GLU A 81 -5.66 10.69 -26.36
C GLU A 81 -5.94 9.33 -25.69
N PRO A 82 -6.39 8.32 -26.45
CA PRO A 82 -6.67 7.00 -25.90
C PRO A 82 -5.39 6.27 -25.48
N TYR A 83 -5.49 5.52 -24.38
CA TYR A 83 -4.44 4.59 -23.96
C TYR A 83 -4.45 3.32 -24.80
N THR A 84 -3.25 2.81 -25.10
CA THR A 84 -3.08 1.51 -25.78
C THR A 84 -3.51 0.33 -24.89
N THR A 85 -3.75 -0.84 -25.50
CA THR A 85 -4.11 -2.05 -24.72
C THR A 85 -2.98 -2.45 -23.77
N GLU A 86 -1.73 -2.25 -24.17
CA GLU A 86 -0.54 -2.49 -23.37
C GLU A 86 -0.48 -1.56 -22.15
N GLU A 87 -0.73 -0.26 -22.33
CA GLU A 87 -0.77 0.71 -21.23
C GLU A 87 -1.91 0.42 -20.26
N LEU A 88 -3.12 0.14 -20.76
CA LEU A 88 -4.24 -0.26 -19.92
C LEU A 88 -3.89 -1.51 -19.08
N SER A 89 -3.26 -2.52 -19.68
CA SER A 89 -2.79 -3.71 -18.97
C SER A 89 -1.77 -3.38 -17.88
N LEU A 90 -0.80 -2.51 -18.17
CA LEU A 90 0.19 -2.06 -17.17
C LEU A 90 -0.47 -1.31 -16.01
N ILE A 91 -1.41 -0.40 -16.29
CA ILE A 91 -2.13 0.35 -15.26
C ILE A 91 -2.97 -0.59 -14.38
N HIS A 92 -3.67 -1.55 -14.98
CA HIS A 92 -4.45 -2.53 -14.22
C HIS A 92 -3.58 -3.44 -13.35
N GLN A 93 -2.44 -3.89 -13.87
CA GLN A 93 -1.47 -4.68 -13.09
C GLN A 93 -0.90 -3.87 -11.93
N PHE A 94 -0.53 -2.62 -12.19
CA PHE A 94 -0.03 -1.69 -11.17
C PHE A 94 -1.02 -1.53 -10.01
N VAL A 95 -2.29 -1.22 -10.30
CA VAL A 95 -3.33 -1.11 -9.26
C VAL A 95 -3.55 -2.46 -8.56
N SER A 96 -3.58 -3.57 -9.30
CA SER A 96 -3.76 -4.91 -8.70
C SER A 96 -2.60 -5.35 -7.79
N ALA A 97 -1.39 -4.84 -8.04
CA ALA A 97 -0.19 -5.03 -7.23
C ALA A 97 -0.11 -4.07 -6.03
N GLY A 98 -1.10 -3.19 -5.86
CA GLY A 98 -1.22 -2.28 -4.73
C GLY A 98 -0.86 -0.82 -5.01
N GLY A 99 -0.67 -0.46 -6.27
CA GLY A 99 -0.55 0.93 -6.70
C GLY A 99 -1.84 1.72 -6.51
N GLY A 100 -1.68 3.02 -6.26
CA GLY A 100 -2.73 4.01 -6.21
C GLY A 100 -2.94 4.67 -7.58
N LEU A 101 -4.19 4.88 -7.99
CA LEU A 101 -4.52 5.56 -9.24
C LEU A 101 -5.38 6.80 -8.96
N LEU A 102 -4.92 7.96 -9.40
CA LEU A 102 -5.70 9.21 -9.38
C LEU A 102 -6.16 9.53 -10.79
N LEU A 103 -7.47 9.60 -10.99
CA LEU A 103 -8.11 9.93 -12.26
C LEU A 103 -8.77 11.31 -12.16
N LEU A 104 -8.44 12.21 -13.08
CA LEU A 104 -8.98 13.57 -13.07
C LEU A 104 -9.67 13.88 -14.40
N GLY A 105 -10.96 14.20 -14.31
CA GLY A 105 -11.75 14.68 -15.43
C GLY A 105 -11.59 16.19 -15.65
N GLU A 106 -12.09 16.69 -16.77
CA GLU A 106 -12.15 18.13 -17.08
C GLU A 106 -13.18 18.35 -18.19
N SER A 107 -14.34 18.88 -17.85
CA SER A 107 -15.43 19.01 -18.82
C SER A 107 -15.16 20.08 -19.88
N GLY A 108 -14.38 21.11 -19.51
CA GLY A 108 -14.03 22.20 -20.42
C GLY A 108 -13.02 21.82 -21.50
N VAL A 109 -12.39 20.64 -21.40
CA VAL A 109 -11.30 20.21 -22.29
C VAL A 109 -11.66 18.93 -23.04
N LEU A 110 -12.26 17.96 -22.37
CA LEU A 110 -12.56 16.66 -22.96
C LEU A 110 -13.74 16.75 -23.94
N SER A 111 -13.53 16.29 -25.18
CA SER A 111 -14.61 16.04 -26.15
C SER A 111 -15.43 14.81 -25.76
N THR A 112 -16.50 14.52 -26.50
CA THR A 112 -17.28 13.29 -26.27
C THR A 112 -16.42 12.04 -26.48
N ASP A 113 -15.63 12.01 -27.56
CA ASP A 113 -14.73 10.90 -27.87
C ASP A 113 -13.65 10.75 -26.78
N ASP A 114 -13.06 11.85 -26.30
CA ASP A 114 -12.07 11.79 -25.22
C ASP A 114 -12.65 11.22 -23.91
N VAL A 115 -13.90 11.58 -23.57
CA VAL A 115 -14.58 11.04 -22.39
C VAL A 115 -14.88 9.55 -22.56
N GLU A 116 -15.29 9.12 -23.76
CA GLU A 116 -15.53 7.70 -24.05
C GLU A 116 -14.23 6.89 -23.94
N ASP A 117 -13.14 7.38 -24.52
CA ASP A 117 -11.81 6.76 -24.45
C ASP A 117 -11.26 6.73 -23.01
N PHE A 118 -11.41 7.83 -22.25
CA PHE A 118 -11.01 7.84 -20.85
C PHE A 118 -11.81 6.84 -20.01
N ASN A 119 -13.10 6.68 -20.33
CA ASN A 119 -13.98 5.72 -19.66
C ASN A 119 -13.65 4.26 -19.97
N VAL A 120 -12.89 3.95 -21.03
CA VAL A 120 -12.33 2.60 -21.24
C VAL A 120 -11.49 2.18 -20.02
N LEU A 121 -10.65 3.08 -19.51
CA LEU A 121 -9.87 2.86 -18.29
C LEU A 121 -10.74 2.95 -17.02
N ALA A 122 -11.48 4.05 -16.86
CA ALA A 122 -12.18 4.34 -15.60
C ALA A 122 -13.27 3.32 -15.26
N SER A 123 -14.00 2.82 -16.27
CA SER A 123 -15.11 1.87 -16.08
C SER A 123 -14.67 0.51 -15.53
N TYR A 124 -13.39 0.14 -15.72
CA TYR A 124 -12.81 -1.04 -15.09
C TYR A 124 -12.97 -0.98 -13.56
N TYR A 125 -12.78 0.20 -12.98
CA TYR A 125 -12.88 0.48 -11.54
C TYR A 125 -14.29 0.87 -11.09
N GLY A 126 -15.27 0.86 -12.00
CA GLY A 126 -16.67 1.19 -11.71
C GLY A 126 -16.97 2.69 -11.77
N ILE A 127 -16.08 3.49 -12.36
CA ILE A 127 -16.19 4.95 -12.44
C ILE A 127 -16.45 5.34 -13.90
N LEU A 128 -17.41 6.24 -14.14
CA LEU A 128 -17.69 6.77 -15.47
C LEU A 128 -17.82 8.30 -15.43
N PHE A 129 -16.86 9.01 -16.02
CA PHE A 129 -16.93 10.45 -16.21
C PHE A 129 -18.05 10.80 -17.20
N GLN A 130 -18.80 11.86 -16.90
CA GLN A 130 -19.91 12.32 -17.72
C GLN A 130 -19.51 13.51 -18.59
N ARG A 131 -20.22 13.67 -19.71
CA ARG A 131 -20.11 14.84 -20.58
C ARG A 131 -21.08 15.93 -20.12
N ASP A 132 -20.80 16.52 -18.97
CA ASP A 132 -21.58 17.60 -18.36
C ASP A 132 -20.67 18.56 -17.57
N VAL A 133 -21.16 19.75 -17.24
CA VAL A 133 -20.49 20.70 -16.35
C VAL A 133 -21.30 20.85 -15.08
N VAL A 134 -20.66 20.57 -13.95
CA VAL A 134 -21.26 20.77 -12.63
C VAL A 134 -21.48 22.26 -12.41
N THR A 135 -22.74 22.63 -12.20
CA THR A 135 -23.18 24.03 -12.06
C THR A 135 -24.03 24.17 -10.82
N ASP A 136 -23.83 25.25 -10.06
CA ASP A 136 -24.68 25.60 -8.91
C ASP A 136 -25.04 27.09 -8.93
N PRO A 137 -26.31 27.46 -9.15
CA PRO A 137 -26.72 28.86 -9.20
C PRO A 137 -26.72 29.56 -7.84
N GLN A 138 -26.75 28.84 -6.72
CA GLN A 138 -26.89 29.39 -5.37
C GLN A 138 -25.57 29.34 -4.57
N ASN A 139 -24.85 28.22 -4.62
CA ASN A 139 -23.63 27.97 -3.88
C ASN A 139 -22.43 27.89 -4.81
N ASN A 140 -21.94 29.04 -5.26
CA ASN A 140 -20.83 29.15 -6.19
C ASN A 140 -19.81 30.21 -5.76
N MET A 141 -18.64 30.17 -6.40
CA MET A 141 -17.59 31.15 -6.18
C MET A 141 -18.03 32.54 -6.66
N VAL A 142 -17.82 33.54 -5.79
CA VAL A 142 -17.96 34.94 -6.13
C VAL A 142 -16.57 35.55 -6.22
N LEU A 143 -16.15 35.87 -7.44
CA LEU A 143 -14.87 36.55 -7.71
C LEU A 143 -15.15 38.03 -7.96
N ASP A 144 -15.31 38.44 -9.21
CA ASP A 144 -15.88 39.75 -9.58
C ASP A 144 -17.41 39.74 -9.63
N LYS A 145 -17.99 38.58 -9.94
CA LYS A 145 -19.42 38.28 -9.94
C LYS A 145 -19.64 36.83 -9.47
N ALA A 146 -20.90 36.42 -9.36
CA ALA A 146 -21.25 35.01 -9.15
C ALA A 146 -20.93 34.19 -10.41
N HIS A 147 -20.35 33.01 -10.22
CA HIS A 147 -19.95 32.07 -11.27
C HIS A 147 -20.58 30.70 -11.03
N PRO A 148 -21.84 30.46 -11.44
CA PRO A 148 -22.51 29.18 -11.25
C PRO A 148 -21.71 27.97 -11.75
N GLU A 149 -20.90 28.14 -12.78
CA GLU A 149 -19.98 27.14 -13.36
C GLU A 149 -18.76 26.82 -12.48
N ILE A 150 -18.63 27.51 -11.33
CA ILE A 150 -17.62 27.28 -10.29
C ILE A 150 -18.33 26.96 -8.97
N PRO A 151 -19.00 25.80 -8.87
CA PRO A 151 -19.79 25.42 -7.72
C PRO A 151 -18.91 25.14 -6.51
N ILE A 152 -19.46 25.43 -5.32
CA ILE A 152 -18.87 25.09 -4.03
C ILE A 152 -19.48 23.76 -3.57
N ILE A 153 -18.63 22.79 -3.26
CA ILE A 153 -18.99 21.46 -2.78
C ILE A 153 -18.70 21.38 -1.28
N GLU A 154 -19.75 21.09 -0.51
CA GLU A 154 -19.71 20.95 0.96
C GLU A 154 -20.18 19.57 1.44
N ASN A 155 -20.70 18.73 0.53
CA ASN A 155 -21.18 17.41 0.86
C ASN A 155 -20.09 16.37 0.60
N PHE A 156 -19.62 15.74 1.68
CA PHE A 156 -18.58 14.73 1.64
C PHE A 156 -19.00 13.48 2.42
N ALA A 157 -18.59 12.31 1.93
CA ALA A 157 -18.68 11.08 2.69
C ALA A 157 -17.73 11.11 3.90
N GLU A 158 -18.04 10.36 4.95
CA GLU A 158 -17.07 10.07 6.00
C GLU A 158 -16.01 9.08 5.46
N HIS A 159 -14.85 9.60 5.08
CA HIS A 159 -13.77 8.81 4.49
C HIS A 159 -12.40 9.45 4.78
N GLU A 160 -11.33 8.66 4.78
CA GLU A 160 -9.95 9.14 5.01
C GLU A 160 -9.55 10.24 4.00
N VAL A 161 -9.95 10.06 2.74
CA VAL A 161 -9.72 11.03 1.66
C VAL A 161 -10.37 12.39 1.95
N THR A 162 -11.56 12.40 2.53
CA THR A 162 -12.35 13.62 2.81
C THR A 162 -12.24 14.07 4.26
N ARG A 163 -11.34 13.47 5.04
CA ARG A 163 -11.18 13.77 6.47
C ARG A 163 -10.84 15.24 6.69
N ASN A 164 -11.66 15.91 7.51
CA ASN A 164 -11.54 17.33 7.81
C ASN A 164 -11.59 18.25 6.57
N VAL A 165 -12.21 17.78 5.48
CA VAL A 165 -12.51 18.61 4.30
C VAL A 165 -13.95 19.08 4.45
N LEU A 166 -14.14 20.39 4.56
CA LEU A 166 -15.46 21.01 4.74
C LEU A 166 -15.94 21.66 3.45
N LYS A 167 -15.02 22.16 2.63
CA LYS A 167 -15.37 22.89 1.41
C LYS A 167 -14.28 22.80 0.35
N ILE A 168 -14.71 22.57 -0.89
CA ILE A 168 -13.91 22.76 -2.10
C ILE A 168 -14.75 23.51 -3.15
N PHE A 169 -14.13 24.07 -4.18
CA PHE A 169 -14.82 24.42 -5.42
C PHE A 169 -14.30 23.58 -6.59
N LEU A 170 -15.09 23.51 -7.66
CA LEU A 170 -14.73 22.94 -8.97
C LEU A 170 -14.71 24.06 -10.02
N VAL A 171 -13.88 23.98 -11.06
CA VAL A 171 -13.84 24.90 -12.20
C VAL A 171 -14.05 24.10 -13.47
N SER A 172 -15.25 24.15 -14.04
CA SER A 172 -15.61 23.36 -15.23
C SER A 172 -15.49 21.83 -15.03
N GLY A 173 -15.64 21.36 -13.79
CA GLY A 173 -15.67 19.93 -13.48
C GLY A 173 -16.88 19.19 -14.05
N CYS A 174 -16.74 17.89 -14.24
CA CYS A 174 -17.81 16.99 -14.67
C CYS A 174 -18.34 16.12 -13.53
N SER A 175 -19.53 15.55 -13.72
CA SER A 175 -20.08 14.55 -12.82
C SER A 175 -19.55 13.15 -13.12
N ILE A 176 -19.72 12.25 -12.16
CA ILE A 176 -19.27 10.87 -12.19
C ILE A 176 -20.48 9.95 -11.96
N ARG A 177 -20.59 8.89 -12.76
CA ARG A 177 -21.50 7.78 -12.49
C ARG A 177 -20.74 6.60 -11.93
N LEU A 178 -21.35 5.94 -10.95
CA LEU A 178 -20.76 4.80 -10.27
C LEU A 178 -21.44 3.49 -10.64
N SER A 179 -20.66 2.43 -10.61
CA SER A 179 -21.06 1.04 -10.77
C SER A 179 -20.13 0.13 -9.95
N LYS A 180 -20.43 -1.18 -9.93
CA LYS A 180 -19.63 -2.18 -9.20
C LYS A 180 -19.48 -1.76 -7.72
N ASN A 181 -18.24 -1.71 -7.22
CA ASN A 181 -17.91 -1.41 -5.82
C ASN A 181 -17.40 0.03 -5.63
N ALA A 182 -17.55 0.91 -6.62
CA ALA A 182 -17.13 2.31 -6.47
C ALA A 182 -18.07 3.05 -5.51
N ILE A 183 -17.51 3.92 -4.68
CA ILE A 183 -18.20 4.63 -3.60
C ILE A 183 -18.07 6.14 -3.84
N ALA A 184 -19.16 6.88 -3.64
CA ALA A 184 -19.16 8.34 -3.74
C ALA A 184 -18.42 8.95 -2.55
N LEU A 185 -17.55 9.93 -2.82
CA LEU A 185 -16.81 10.69 -1.81
C LEU A 185 -17.29 12.14 -1.68
N ALA A 186 -17.78 12.74 -2.76
CA ALA A 186 -18.36 14.09 -2.75
C ALA A 186 -19.44 14.23 -3.82
N TRP A 187 -20.43 15.08 -3.58
CA TRP A 187 -21.57 15.32 -4.48
C TRP A 187 -22.14 16.74 -4.35
N GLY A 188 -22.95 17.14 -5.33
CA GLY A 188 -23.59 18.47 -5.37
C GLY A 188 -24.61 18.71 -4.25
N GLY A 189 -24.90 19.98 -3.96
CA GLY A 189 -26.03 20.42 -3.14
C GLY A 189 -27.37 20.36 -3.90
N GLU A 190 -28.48 20.63 -3.21
CA GLU A 190 -29.84 20.51 -3.76
C GLU A 190 -30.04 21.22 -5.11
N ASP A 191 -29.43 22.40 -5.26
CA ASP A 191 -29.50 23.23 -6.47
C ASP A 191 -28.39 22.94 -7.49
N THR A 192 -27.44 22.06 -7.16
CA THR A 192 -26.36 21.69 -8.08
C THR A 192 -26.87 20.70 -9.12
N TYR A 193 -26.56 20.95 -10.39
CA TYR A 193 -26.91 20.09 -11.52
C TYR A 193 -25.74 19.93 -12.52
N GLY A 194 -25.78 18.86 -13.30
CA GLY A 194 -24.83 18.65 -14.41
C GLY A 194 -25.40 19.18 -15.71
N ASP A 195 -24.97 20.38 -16.12
CA ASP A 195 -25.35 21.03 -17.39
C ASP A 195 -24.74 20.25 -18.56
N ARG A 196 -25.58 19.62 -19.39
CA ARG A 196 -25.10 18.79 -20.50
C ARG A 196 -24.46 19.65 -21.58
N LEU A 197 -23.21 19.37 -21.91
CA LEU A 197 -22.52 20.04 -23.00
C LEU A 197 -23.08 19.57 -24.36
N SER A 198 -23.54 20.53 -25.16
CA SER A 198 -23.91 20.30 -26.56
C SER A 198 -22.75 20.71 -27.47
N GLU A 199 -22.24 19.77 -28.28
CA GLU A 199 -21.18 20.08 -29.27
C GLU A 199 -21.61 21.13 -30.31
N VAL A 200 -22.92 21.31 -30.51
CA VAL A 200 -23.50 22.25 -31.48
C VAL A 200 -23.69 23.65 -30.89
N TYR A 201 -23.98 23.75 -29.59
CA TYR A 201 -24.38 25.01 -28.94
C TYR A 201 -23.40 25.50 -27.87
N GLY A 202 -22.36 24.74 -27.55
CA GLY A 202 -21.51 25.00 -26.39
C GLY A 202 -22.24 24.66 -25.10
N PHE A 203 -21.92 25.35 -24.00
CA PHE A 203 -22.65 25.23 -22.73
C PHE A 203 -24.17 25.24 -22.96
N GLY A 204 -24.86 24.24 -22.42
CA GLY A 204 -26.28 23.99 -22.57
C GLY A 204 -27.15 24.95 -21.77
N GLY A 205 -26.97 26.26 -21.95
CA GLY A 205 -28.01 27.23 -21.67
C GLY A 205 -28.32 27.54 -20.20
N GLY A 206 -27.48 27.20 -19.21
CA GLY A 206 -27.51 27.82 -17.87
C GLY A 206 -28.82 27.70 -17.07
N THR A 207 -29.78 26.90 -17.55
CA THR A 207 -31.04 26.59 -16.89
C THR A 207 -31.22 25.09 -16.89
N GLN A 208 -31.34 24.52 -15.70
CA GLN A 208 -31.52 23.09 -15.49
C GLN A 208 -32.61 22.50 -16.41
N GLU A 209 -32.34 21.35 -17.02
CA GLU A 209 -33.30 20.52 -17.75
C GLU A 209 -33.75 19.32 -16.89
N PRO A 210 -34.88 19.43 -16.14
CA PRO A 210 -35.19 18.51 -15.02
C PRO A 210 -35.42 17.05 -15.40
N TYR A 211 -35.65 16.76 -16.68
CA TYR A 211 -35.86 15.40 -17.19
C TYR A 211 -34.56 14.73 -17.68
N PHE A 212 -33.48 15.50 -17.85
CA PHE A 212 -32.25 15.03 -18.46
C PHE A 212 -31.03 15.18 -17.54
N GLU A 213 -31.09 16.07 -16.56
CA GLU A 213 -29.95 16.41 -15.71
C GLU A 213 -30.12 15.87 -14.30
N LYS A 214 -29.05 15.26 -13.79
CA LYS A 214 -29.00 14.82 -12.40
C LYS A 214 -28.77 16.02 -11.49
N THR A 215 -29.32 15.95 -10.29
CA THR A 215 -29.15 17.01 -9.28
C THR A 215 -28.82 16.46 -7.91
N GLY A 216 -28.31 17.33 -7.04
CA GLY A 216 -28.11 17.03 -5.63
C GLY A 216 -27.26 15.80 -5.38
N ASN A 217 -27.74 14.93 -4.49
CA ASN A 217 -27.02 13.75 -4.03
C ASN A 217 -26.73 12.72 -5.13
N GLU A 218 -27.40 12.81 -6.29
CA GLU A 218 -27.11 11.95 -7.43
C GLU A 218 -26.02 12.49 -8.36
N LEU A 219 -25.62 13.76 -8.17
CA LEU A 219 -24.56 14.43 -8.91
C LEU A 219 -23.23 14.25 -8.18
N ILE A 220 -22.66 13.06 -8.32
CA ILE A 220 -21.37 12.70 -7.72
C ILE A 220 -20.26 13.40 -8.49
N VAL A 221 -19.33 14.03 -7.77
CA VAL A 221 -18.18 14.74 -8.38
C VAL A 221 -16.84 14.12 -7.99
N MET A 222 -16.84 13.30 -6.94
CA MET A 222 -15.67 12.57 -6.48
C MET A 222 -16.06 11.17 -6.02
N ALA A 223 -15.23 10.17 -6.33
CA ALA A 223 -15.46 8.79 -5.94
C ALA A 223 -14.15 8.04 -5.69
N CYS A 224 -14.25 6.90 -5.02
CA CYS A 224 -13.15 5.96 -4.91
C CYS A 224 -13.59 4.55 -5.28
N SER A 225 -12.60 3.70 -5.54
CA SER A 225 -12.76 2.27 -5.71
C SER A 225 -11.58 1.59 -5.04
N GLU A 226 -11.84 0.57 -4.23
CA GLU A 226 -10.81 -0.21 -3.55
C GLU A 226 -10.91 -1.67 -3.98
N ASN A 227 -9.77 -2.26 -4.32
CA ASN A 227 -9.61 -3.70 -4.46
C ASN A 227 -8.65 -4.18 -3.37
N ARG A 228 -8.42 -5.51 -3.25
CA ARG A 228 -7.71 -6.07 -2.08
C ARG A 228 -6.35 -5.41 -1.77
N ASN A 229 -5.67 -4.90 -2.80
CA ASN A 229 -4.32 -4.37 -2.65
C ASN A 229 -4.20 -2.91 -3.06
N GLY A 230 -4.96 -2.42 -4.05
CA GLY A 230 -4.82 -1.10 -4.65
C GLY A 230 -6.07 -0.24 -4.52
N ARG A 231 -5.86 1.05 -4.82
CA ARG A 231 -6.82 2.12 -4.51
C ARG A 231 -6.94 3.06 -5.69
N VAL A 232 -8.16 3.50 -5.97
CA VAL A 232 -8.45 4.45 -7.05
C VAL A 232 -9.25 5.60 -6.46
N VAL A 233 -8.86 6.83 -6.78
CA VAL A 233 -9.67 8.04 -6.55
C VAL A 233 -9.94 8.67 -7.91
N ALA A 234 -11.18 9.06 -8.14
CA ALA A 234 -11.58 9.87 -9.28
C ALA A 234 -12.22 11.17 -8.82
N LEU A 235 -11.87 12.27 -9.47
CA LEU A 235 -12.46 13.59 -9.27
C LEU A 235 -12.74 14.18 -10.65
N GLY A 236 -13.92 14.75 -10.83
CA GLY A 236 -14.38 15.25 -12.13
C GLY A 236 -13.65 16.50 -12.65
N ASP A 237 -12.56 16.92 -11.99
CA ASP A 237 -11.94 18.23 -12.19
C ASP A 237 -10.42 18.18 -11.94
N THR A 238 -9.66 18.98 -12.68
CA THR A 238 -8.20 19.17 -12.51
C THR A 238 -7.83 20.42 -11.71
N SER A 239 -8.76 21.36 -11.53
CA SER A 239 -8.54 22.71 -11.03
C SER A 239 -8.08 22.79 -9.58
N LEU A 240 -8.42 21.81 -8.74
CA LEU A 240 -7.87 21.68 -7.39
C LEU A 240 -6.34 21.58 -7.38
N PHE A 241 -5.75 21.11 -8.48
CA PHE A 241 -4.32 20.90 -8.63
C PHE A 241 -3.68 21.88 -9.61
N ARG A 242 -4.46 22.84 -10.13
CA ARG A 242 -3.94 23.91 -10.99
C ARG A 242 -3.16 24.88 -10.13
N GLY A 243 -1.87 24.93 -10.38
CA GLY A 243 -0.98 25.89 -9.76
C GLY A 243 -1.19 27.32 -10.24
N ARG A 244 -0.79 28.30 -9.41
CA ARG A 244 -0.91 29.74 -9.69
C ARG A 244 -0.33 30.14 -11.05
N SER A 245 0.74 29.48 -11.49
CA SER A 245 1.39 29.75 -12.79
C SER A 245 0.50 29.48 -14.01
N THR A 246 -0.64 28.80 -13.81
CA THR A 246 -1.61 28.47 -14.86
C THR A 246 -2.95 29.21 -14.72
N THR A 247 -3.17 29.85 -13.57
CA THR A 247 -4.38 30.63 -13.30
C THR A 247 -4.16 32.10 -13.65
N GLY A 248 -4.90 32.60 -14.65
CA GLY A 248 -5.01 34.04 -14.92
C GLY A 248 -5.92 34.74 -13.90
N ASP A 249 -6.23 36.02 -14.14
CA ASP A 249 -7.34 36.67 -13.43
C ASP A 249 -8.63 35.84 -13.60
N PRO A 250 -9.45 35.63 -12.54
CA PRO A 250 -9.58 36.47 -11.34
C PRO A 250 -8.89 35.92 -10.07
N TRP A 251 -8.05 34.90 -10.17
CA TRP A 251 -7.53 34.18 -9.00
C TRP A 251 -6.47 34.99 -8.24
N THR A 252 -6.78 35.44 -7.03
CA THR A 252 -5.86 36.25 -6.21
C THR A 252 -4.76 35.45 -5.48
N LYS A 253 -4.91 34.12 -5.43
CA LYS A 253 -4.02 33.14 -4.80
C LYS A 253 -4.00 31.87 -5.64
N ASP A 254 -3.06 30.96 -5.35
CA ASP A 254 -3.05 29.62 -5.93
C ASP A 254 -4.37 28.89 -5.60
N PRO A 255 -5.08 28.27 -6.56
CA PRO A 255 -6.25 27.43 -6.30
C PRO A 255 -6.03 26.42 -5.17
N LEU A 256 -4.85 25.80 -5.08
CA LEU A 256 -4.51 24.83 -4.04
C LEU A 256 -4.68 25.41 -2.62
N GLU A 257 -4.51 26.73 -2.46
CA GLU A 257 -4.58 27.45 -1.19
C GLU A 257 -6.00 27.97 -0.85
N TYR A 258 -7.01 27.69 -1.69
CA TYR A 258 -8.41 28.00 -1.38
C TYR A 258 -9.08 26.85 -0.62
N TYR A 259 -9.93 27.25 0.33
CA TYR A 259 -10.71 26.33 1.18
C TYR A 259 -9.86 25.15 1.70
N ASP A 260 -10.31 23.92 1.48
CA ASP A 260 -9.62 22.70 1.90
C ASP A 260 -8.94 21.95 0.74
N HIS A 261 -8.70 22.59 -0.42
CA HIS A 261 -8.08 21.95 -1.60
C HIS A 261 -6.75 21.25 -1.27
N LYS A 262 -5.82 21.96 -0.64
CA LYS A 262 -4.54 21.41 -0.16
C LYS A 262 -4.71 20.21 0.77
N ARG A 263 -5.66 20.29 1.71
CA ARG A 263 -5.91 19.19 2.65
C ARG A 263 -6.47 17.97 1.92
N LEU A 264 -7.42 18.17 1.02
CA LEU A 264 -7.97 17.10 0.20
C LEU A 264 -6.88 16.46 -0.65
N ALA A 265 -6.01 17.26 -1.28
CA ALA A 265 -4.86 16.77 -2.04
C ALA A 265 -3.98 15.84 -1.18
N LEU A 266 -3.52 16.31 -0.01
CA LEU A 266 -2.67 15.52 0.88
C LEU A 266 -3.37 14.25 1.39
N ASN A 267 -4.67 14.31 1.68
CA ASN A 267 -5.43 13.11 2.06
C ASN A 267 -5.52 12.09 0.91
N ILE A 268 -5.73 12.54 -0.33
CA ILE A 268 -5.75 11.68 -1.52
C ILE A 268 -4.42 10.95 -1.67
N PHE A 269 -3.30 11.68 -1.68
CA PHE A 269 -1.98 11.06 -1.88
C PHE A 269 -1.58 10.16 -0.71
N ASN A 270 -1.86 10.55 0.53
CA ASN A 270 -1.68 9.67 1.69
C ASN A 270 -2.47 8.36 1.54
N TRP A 271 -3.72 8.44 1.09
CA TRP A 271 -4.57 7.26 0.94
C TRP A 271 -4.17 6.38 -0.25
N LEU A 272 -3.60 6.96 -1.31
CA LEU A 272 -3.14 6.24 -2.50
C LEU A 272 -1.72 5.64 -2.35
N SER A 273 -0.84 6.22 -1.54
CA SER A 273 0.58 5.81 -1.42
C SER A 273 0.84 4.62 -0.47
N VAL A 274 -0.06 3.64 -0.43
CA VAL A 274 -0.06 2.56 0.57
C VAL A 274 1.02 1.50 0.31
N LYS A 275 1.45 1.34 -0.94
CA LYS A 275 2.41 0.31 -1.35
C LYS A 275 3.76 0.44 -0.60
N THR A 276 4.36 1.63 -0.58
CA THR A 276 5.59 1.91 0.18
C THR A 276 5.37 1.75 1.68
N TRP A 277 4.24 2.21 2.20
CA TRP A 277 3.89 2.07 3.62
C TRP A 277 3.80 0.60 4.05
N ASN A 278 3.10 -0.23 3.27
CA ASN A 278 3.00 -1.67 3.52
C ASN A 278 4.37 -2.34 3.50
N ALA A 279 5.20 -2.06 2.50
CA ALA A 279 6.56 -2.61 2.42
C ALA A 279 7.42 -2.23 3.64
N ARG A 280 7.31 -0.98 4.12
CA ARG A 280 8.01 -0.50 5.32
C ARG A 280 7.54 -1.19 6.58
N VAL A 281 6.23 -1.30 6.75
CA VAL A 281 5.67 -1.96 7.92
C VAL A 281 6.10 -3.42 7.98
N GLN A 282 6.04 -4.14 6.86
CA GLN A 282 6.52 -5.53 6.79
C GLN A 282 8.01 -5.64 7.12
N THR A 283 8.84 -4.72 6.63
CA THR A 283 10.26 -4.67 6.97
C THR A 283 10.48 -4.48 8.47
N ARG A 284 9.75 -3.55 9.11
CA ARG A 284 9.83 -3.30 10.54
C ARG A 284 9.29 -4.44 11.41
N ILE A 285 8.25 -5.15 10.94
CA ILE A 285 7.75 -6.37 11.58
C ILE A 285 8.85 -7.44 11.59
N ALA A 286 9.52 -7.67 10.45
CA ALA A 286 10.63 -8.63 10.35
C ALA A 286 11.83 -8.23 11.21
N GLU A 287 12.11 -6.93 11.33
CA GLU A 287 13.12 -6.39 12.25
C GLU A 287 12.75 -6.69 13.71
N ALA A 288 11.51 -6.41 14.12
CA ALA A 288 11.03 -6.70 15.47
C ALA A 288 11.08 -8.20 15.81
N GLU A 289 10.73 -9.07 14.86
CA GLU A 289 10.90 -10.53 14.99
C GLU A 289 12.35 -10.93 15.24
N THR A 290 13.28 -10.33 14.50
CA THR A 290 14.71 -10.60 14.65
C THR A 290 15.22 -10.13 16.02
N LEU A 291 14.79 -8.96 16.48
CA LEU A 291 15.14 -8.44 17.80
C LEU A 291 14.61 -9.33 18.94
N ILE A 292 13.40 -9.88 18.81
CA ILE A 292 12.85 -10.84 19.77
C ILE A 292 13.72 -12.10 19.84
N LYS A 293 14.14 -12.66 18.70
CA LYS A 293 15.04 -13.83 18.65
C LYS A 293 16.41 -13.54 19.28
N GLN A 294 16.89 -12.29 19.17
CA GLN A 294 18.14 -11.82 19.79
C GLN A 294 18.03 -11.43 21.27
N GLY A 295 16.85 -11.57 21.90
CA GLY A 295 16.64 -11.14 23.28
C GLY A 295 16.54 -9.64 23.51
N LYS A 296 16.41 -8.83 22.46
CA LYS A 296 16.28 -7.36 22.53
C LYS A 296 14.80 -6.96 22.58
N TYR A 297 14.11 -7.37 23.62
CA TYR A 297 12.65 -7.25 23.70
C TYR A 297 12.16 -5.80 23.80
N GLN A 298 12.89 -4.93 24.51
CA GLN A 298 12.50 -3.53 24.64
C GLN A 298 12.59 -2.78 23.31
N ASP A 299 13.67 -3.01 22.55
CA ASP A 299 13.86 -2.44 21.21
C ASP A 299 12.75 -2.90 20.26
N ALA A 300 12.38 -4.19 20.32
CA ALA A 300 11.27 -4.73 19.53
C ALA A 300 9.93 -4.04 19.89
N LEU A 301 9.66 -3.81 21.18
CA LEU A 301 8.45 -3.12 21.64
C LEU A 301 8.39 -1.65 21.18
N GLU A 302 9.53 -0.97 21.10
CA GLU A 302 9.60 0.39 20.56
C GLU A 302 9.16 0.42 19.10
N ILE A 303 9.74 -0.42 18.25
CA ILE A 303 9.37 -0.55 16.82
C ILE A 303 7.88 -0.88 16.66
N LEU A 304 7.39 -1.87 17.42
CA LEU A 304 5.99 -2.29 17.33
C LEU A 304 5.02 -1.20 17.84
N GLY A 305 5.47 -0.40 18.80
CA GLY A 305 4.74 0.77 19.30
C GLY A 305 4.60 1.86 18.24
N GLU A 306 5.68 2.14 17.50
CA GLU A 306 5.66 3.07 16.36
C GLU A 306 4.66 2.63 15.29
N ILE A 307 4.70 1.35 14.88
CA ILE A 307 3.77 0.82 13.86
C ILE A 307 2.32 0.95 14.32
N ARG A 308 2.03 0.65 15.59
CA ARG A 308 0.68 0.74 16.15
C ARG A 308 0.13 2.17 16.24
N SER A 309 1.02 3.17 16.31
CA SER A 309 0.61 4.57 16.28
C SER A 309 0.08 5.02 14.91
N LEU A 310 0.36 4.23 13.87
CA LEU A 310 -0.16 4.44 12.51
C LEU A 310 -1.62 3.97 12.41
N SER A 311 -2.36 4.56 11.47
CA SER A 311 -3.76 4.22 11.24
C SER A 311 -3.92 2.76 10.77
N PRO A 312 -4.89 1.98 11.30
CA PRO A 312 -5.18 0.62 10.84
C PRO A 312 -5.48 0.52 9.33
N GLN A 313 -6.02 1.59 8.74
CA GLN A 313 -6.29 1.67 7.30
C GLN A 313 -5.01 1.87 6.46
N ILE A 314 -3.90 2.33 7.07
CA ILE A 314 -2.57 2.45 6.44
C ILE A 314 -1.81 1.13 6.56
N VAL A 315 -1.83 0.52 7.74
CA VAL A 315 -1.06 -0.70 8.05
C VAL A 315 -1.74 -1.99 7.54
N GLY A 316 -3.07 -1.97 7.45
CA GLY A 316 -3.87 -3.15 7.12
C GLY A 316 -4.06 -4.10 8.31
N TYR A 317 -5.19 -4.80 8.32
CA TYR A 317 -5.58 -5.67 9.45
C TYR A 317 -4.63 -6.85 9.69
N SER A 318 -4.00 -7.39 8.64
CA SER A 318 -3.05 -8.51 8.78
C SER A 318 -1.82 -8.08 9.57
N ALA A 319 -1.17 -6.99 9.16
CA ALA A 319 0.01 -6.48 9.84
C ALA A 319 -0.29 -6.07 11.28
N MET A 320 -1.47 -5.49 11.56
CA MET A 320 -1.89 -5.19 12.94
C MET A 320 -2.01 -6.45 13.82
N ARG A 321 -2.44 -7.57 13.24
CA ARG A 321 -2.48 -8.86 13.94
C ARG A 321 -1.07 -9.36 14.25
N ASP A 322 -0.16 -9.27 13.30
CA ASP A 322 1.24 -9.69 13.47
C ASP A 322 1.92 -8.83 14.54
N VAL A 323 1.71 -7.51 14.52
CA VAL A 323 2.17 -6.58 15.55
C VAL A 323 1.69 -7.00 16.94
N PHE A 324 0.41 -7.35 17.09
CA PHE A 324 -0.13 -7.80 18.38
C PHE A 324 0.52 -9.10 18.88
N ILE A 325 0.73 -10.06 17.98
CA ILE A 325 1.39 -11.33 18.30
C ILE A 325 2.83 -11.07 18.78
N LEU A 326 3.58 -10.24 18.05
CA LEU A 326 4.97 -9.92 18.40
C LEU A 326 5.08 -9.11 19.69
N GLN A 327 4.15 -8.19 19.94
CA GLN A 327 4.10 -7.48 21.23
C GLN A 327 3.91 -8.45 22.39
N THR A 328 3.05 -9.46 22.21
CA THR A 328 2.84 -10.50 23.23
C THR A 328 4.13 -11.30 23.46
N ARG A 329 4.80 -11.73 22.39
CA ARG A 329 6.08 -12.45 22.47
C ARG A 329 7.17 -11.62 23.16
N ALA A 330 7.31 -10.34 22.81
CA ALA A 330 8.31 -9.46 23.42
C ALA A 330 8.05 -9.24 24.92
N ASN A 331 6.79 -9.05 25.33
CA ASN A 331 6.43 -8.94 26.75
C ASN A 331 6.72 -10.24 27.53
N GLN A 332 6.48 -11.41 26.91
CA GLN A 332 6.88 -12.69 27.51
C GLN A 332 8.40 -12.77 27.67
N GLY A 333 9.18 -12.29 26.70
CA GLY A 333 10.64 -12.20 26.79
C GLY A 333 11.13 -11.36 27.97
N LEU A 334 10.55 -10.19 28.20
CA LEU A 334 10.85 -9.35 29.37
C LEU A 334 10.56 -10.06 30.70
N GLU A 335 9.46 -10.82 30.76
CA GLU A 335 9.13 -11.63 31.93
C GLU A 335 10.15 -12.77 32.13
N ALA A 336 10.63 -13.39 31.04
CA ALA A 336 11.69 -14.39 31.10
C ALA A 336 13.01 -13.81 31.60
N ASP A 337 13.38 -12.59 31.16
CA ASP A 337 14.57 -11.88 31.66
C ASP A 337 14.46 -11.63 33.17
N ARG A 338 13.28 -11.23 33.66
CA ARG A 338 13.03 -11.05 35.10
C ARG A 338 13.20 -12.36 35.87
N LEU A 339 12.64 -13.47 35.36
CA LEU A 339 12.74 -14.79 35.98
C LEU A 339 14.18 -15.31 35.97
N LEU A 340 14.94 -15.05 34.91
CA LEU A 340 16.35 -15.41 34.81
C LEU A 340 17.16 -14.69 35.88
N GLU A 341 16.98 -13.38 36.06
CA GLU A 341 17.64 -12.60 37.12
C GLU A 341 17.24 -13.05 38.52
N GLU A 342 15.96 -13.37 38.74
CA GLU A 342 15.52 -13.95 40.02
C GLU A 342 16.15 -15.32 40.28
N GLY A 343 16.32 -16.14 39.23
CA GLY A 343 17.03 -17.40 39.28
C GLY A 343 18.50 -17.23 39.66
N ARG A 344 19.18 -16.25 39.06
CA ARG A 344 20.57 -15.88 39.39
C ARG A 344 20.71 -15.47 40.85
N LYS A 345 19.84 -14.59 41.33
CA LYS A 345 19.83 -14.15 42.72
C LYS A 345 19.59 -15.31 43.70
N ASN A 346 18.65 -16.19 43.39
CA ASN A 346 18.39 -17.37 44.23
C ASN A 346 19.59 -18.33 44.30
N LEU A 347 20.39 -18.43 43.23
CA LEU A 347 21.65 -19.18 43.23
C LEU A 347 22.69 -18.54 44.16
N GLU A 348 22.81 -17.21 44.14
CA GLU A 348 23.69 -16.47 45.07
C GLU A 348 23.28 -16.70 46.53
N ASP A 349 21.98 -16.78 46.79
CA ASP A 349 21.39 -17.08 48.10
C ASP A 349 21.44 -18.59 48.47
N LEU A 350 22.06 -19.44 47.64
CA LEU A 350 22.15 -20.90 47.80
C LEU A 350 20.79 -21.62 47.85
N ASN A 351 19.76 -21.01 47.28
CA ASN A 351 18.40 -21.57 47.19
C ASN A 351 18.17 -22.21 45.81
N CYS A 352 18.75 -23.40 45.60
CA CYS A 352 18.65 -24.13 44.33
C CYS A 352 17.21 -24.51 43.94
N GLU A 353 16.31 -24.69 44.91
CA GLU A 353 14.91 -25.08 44.64
C GLU A 353 14.14 -23.95 43.93
N GLU A 354 14.15 -22.73 44.51
CA GLU A 354 13.47 -21.60 43.88
C GLU A 354 14.24 -21.08 42.66
N ALA A 355 15.58 -21.23 42.63
CA ALA A 355 16.38 -20.95 41.43
C ALA A 355 15.97 -21.82 40.26
N ALA A 356 15.91 -23.15 40.45
CA ALA A 356 15.54 -24.09 39.40
C ALA A 356 14.15 -23.79 38.84
N LYS A 357 13.17 -23.54 39.72
CA LYS A 357 11.80 -23.19 39.33
C LYS A 357 11.71 -21.91 38.48
N ASN A 358 12.46 -20.86 38.80
CA ASN A 358 12.48 -19.63 38.00
C ASN A 358 13.20 -19.84 36.67
N LEU A 359 14.34 -20.52 36.69
CA LEU A 359 15.13 -20.83 35.48
C LEU A 359 14.39 -21.76 34.51
N GLU A 360 13.62 -22.72 35.02
CA GLU A 360 12.79 -23.60 34.18
C GLU A 360 11.68 -22.84 33.47
N LYS A 361 11.01 -21.91 34.17
CA LYS A 361 10.00 -21.04 33.57
C LYS A 361 10.61 -20.12 32.53
N ALA A 362 11.75 -19.49 32.85
CA ALA A 362 12.48 -18.65 31.91
C ALA A 362 12.88 -19.45 30.66
N PHE A 363 13.46 -20.65 30.85
CA PHE A 363 13.80 -21.56 29.76
C PHE A 363 12.61 -21.81 28.85
N THR A 364 11.45 -22.20 29.40
CA THR A 364 10.28 -22.55 28.58
C THR A 364 9.77 -21.35 27.78
N ILE A 365 9.88 -20.14 28.33
CA ILE A 365 9.55 -18.93 27.58
C ILE A 365 10.57 -18.69 26.47
N TYR A 366 11.87 -18.69 26.76
CA TYR A 366 12.92 -18.46 25.75
C TYR A 366 12.91 -19.50 24.63
N GLU A 367 12.58 -20.73 24.95
CA GLU A 367 12.37 -21.82 24.00
C GLU A 367 11.26 -21.50 23.00
N ASN A 368 10.09 -21.06 23.47
CA ASN A 368 8.99 -20.61 22.60
C ASN A 368 9.29 -19.29 21.86
N LEU A 369 10.33 -18.56 22.27
CA LEU A 369 10.82 -17.36 21.59
C LEU A 369 11.97 -17.67 20.62
N GLY A 370 12.49 -18.90 20.61
CA GLY A 370 13.67 -19.29 19.81
C GLY A 370 14.96 -18.57 20.22
N ASN A 371 15.08 -18.11 21.48
CA ASN A 371 16.27 -17.41 21.97
C ASN A 371 17.32 -18.40 22.49
N THR A 372 18.15 -18.92 21.59
CA THR A 372 19.13 -19.98 21.87
C THR A 372 20.21 -19.57 22.87
N GLU A 373 20.65 -18.31 22.85
CA GLU A 373 21.66 -17.78 23.80
C GLU A 373 21.13 -17.83 25.24
N LYS A 374 19.90 -17.35 25.46
CA LYS A 374 19.27 -17.37 26.79
C LYS A 374 18.89 -18.77 27.25
N ILE A 375 18.56 -19.67 26.32
CA ILE A 375 18.34 -21.09 26.63
C ILE A 375 19.63 -21.71 27.17
N GLU A 376 20.77 -21.49 26.50
CA GLU A 376 22.07 -22.00 26.94
C GLU A 376 22.45 -21.46 28.32
N GLU A 377 22.21 -20.17 28.56
CA GLU A 377 22.40 -19.52 29.87
C GLU A 377 21.56 -20.21 30.96
N CYS A 378 20.27 -20.46 30.71
CA CYS A 378 19.38 -21.16 31.64
C CYS A 378 19.88 -22.58 31.96
N VAL A 379 20.30 -23.34 30.95
CA VAL A 379 20.80 -24.72 31.11
C VAL A 379 22.09 -24.75 31.92
N SER A 380 23.01 -23.81 31.66
CA SER A 380 24.25 -23.66 32.42
C SER A 380 23.96 -23.44 33.91
N LEU A 381 23.04 -22.53 34.22
CA LEU A 381 22.62 -22.23 35.59
C LEU A 381 21.89 -23.40 36.27
N LEU A 382 20.99 -24.09 35.56
CA LEU A 382 20.31 -25.29 36.06
C LEU A 382 21.29 -26.43 36.37
N THR A 383 22.39 -26.53 35.62
CA THR A 383 23.43 -27.52 35.88
C THR A 383 24.14 -27.28 37.22
N ILE A 384 24.27 -26.00 37.65
CA ILE A 384 24.84 -25.64 38.96
C ILE A 384 23.96 -26.18 40.10
N CYS A 385 22.62 -26.22 39.91
CA CYS A 385 21.69 -26.83 40.87
C CYS A 385 21.81 -28.35 41.00
N GLY A 386 22.62 -29.02 40.17
CA GLY A 386 22.80 -30.48 40.18
C GLY A 386 21.70 -31.25 39.44
N ASP A 387 20.87 -30.58 38.65
CA ASP A 387 19.64 -31.15 38.10
C ASP A 387 19.80 -31.92 36.78
N ARG A 388 20.89 -32.68 36.64
CA ARG A 388 21.23 -33.38 35.39
C ARG A 388 20.14 -34.35 34.93
N GLY A 389 19.46 -35.01 35.85
CA GLY A 389 18.41 -35.99 35.55
C GLY A 389 17.16 -35.33 34.94
N ALA A 390 16.68 -34.23 35.53
CA ALA A 390 15.53 -33.51 35.01
C ALA A 390 15.86 -32.83 33.67
N LEU A 391 17.07 -32.29 33.52
CA LEU A 391 17.55 -31.73 32.24
C LEU A 391 17.54 -32.78 31.13
N LEU A 392 18.02 -34.00 31.39
CA LEU A 392 17.99 -35.09 30.41
C LEU A 392 16.55 -35.44 30.01
N GLN A 393 15.66 -35.61 30.98
CA GLN A 393 14.25 -35.92 30.72
C GLN A 393 13.58 -34.81 29.88
N LYS A 394 13.90 -33.55 30.18
CA LYS A 394 13.41 -32.39 29.42
C LYS A 394 13.93 -32.42 27.98
N ALA A 395 15.21 -32.70 27.76
CA ALA A 395 15.79 -32.81 26.43
C ALA A 395 15.14 -33.92 25.59
N ASP A 396 14.85 -35.08 26.19
CA ASP A 396 14.15 -36.18 25.53
C ASP A 396 12.72 -35.78 25.15
N LEU A 397 11.99 -35.09 26.05
CA LEU A 397 10.64 -34.59 25.77
C LEU A 397 10.62 -33.59 24.61
N LEU A 398 11.53 -32.61 24.63
CA LEU A 398 11.65 -31.61 23.57
C LEU A 398 11.96 -32.23 22.21
N PHE A 399 12.83 -33.24 22.18
CA PHE A 399 13.15 -33.96 20.95
C PHE A 399 11.93 -34.72 20.39
N GLU A 400 11.14 -35.35 21.27
CA GLU A 400 9.91 -36.06 20.88
C GLU A 400 8.83 -35.08 20.38
N GLU A 401 8.64 -33.95 21.06
CA GLU A 401 7.72 -32.89 20.63
C GLU A 401 8.12 -32.33 19.26
N GLY A 402 9.41 -32.01 19.07
CA GLY A 402 9.94 -31.54 17.79
C GLY A 402 9.77 -32.55 16.66
N SER A 403 9.99 -33.84 16.93
CA SER A 403 9.73 -34.93 15.98
C SER A 403 8.25 -35.01 15.60
N THR A 404 7.36 -34.84 16.57
CA THR A 404 5.90 -34.86 16.36
C THR A 404 5.45 -33.66 15.52
N LEU A 405 5.93 -32.46 15.83
CA LEU A 405 5.63 -31.23 15.11
C LEU A 405 6.14 -31.27 13.67
N SER A 406 7.33 -31.83 13.44
CA SER A 406 7.87 -32.11 12.11
C SER A 406 6.93 -33.02 11.30
N GLY A 407 6.41 -34.08 11.92
CA GLY A 407 5.39 -34.95 11.31
C GLY A 407 4.07 -34.25 10.98
N GLN A 408 3.73 -33.18 11.72
CA GLN A 408 2.59 -32.31 11.46
C GLN A 408 2.87 -31.18 10.47
N LYS A 409 4.08 -31.14 9.88
CA LYS A 409 4.57 -30.07 9.00
C LYS A 409 4.67 -28.68 9.65
N LYS A 410 4.68 -28.62 10.98
CA LYS A 410 4.89 -27.37 11.72
C LYS A 410 6.40 -27.14 11.89
N TYR A 411 7.08 -26.88 10.78
CA TYR A 411 8.54 -26.94 10.71
C TYR A 411 9.26 -25.91 11.58
N GLU A 412 8.74 -24.68 11.68
CA GLU A 412 9.35 -23.64 12.52
C GLU A 412 9.25 -24.00 14.01
N GLU A 413 8.04 -24.36 14.48
CA GLU A 413 7.83 -24.84 15.86
C GLU A 413 8.69 -26.09 16.15
N ALA A 414 8.82 -27.01 15.19
CA ALA A 414 9.66 -28.20 15.34
C ALA A 414 11.14 -27.86 15.51
N LEU A 415 11.66 -26.89 14.74
CA LEU A 415 13.05 -26.46 14.87
C LEU A 415 13.33 -25.84 16.24
N GLU A 416 12.44 -24.97 16.74
CA GLU A 416 12.57 -24.38 18.08
C GLU A 416 12.71 -25.47 19.17
N LYS A 417 11.89 -26.52 19.13
CA LYS A 417 11.95 -27.64 20.08
C LYS A 417 13.22 -28.48 19.95
N VAL A 418 13.62 -28.83 18.73
CA VAL A 418 14.80 -29.68 18.50
C VAL A 418 16.10 -28.93 18.83
N GLU A 419 16.17 -27.62 18.56
CA GLU A 419 17.30 -26.79 18.98
C GLU A 419 17.39 -26.67 20.50
N GLY A 420 16.27 -26.49 21.20
CA GLY A 420 16.23 -26.53 22.66
C GLY A 420 16.73 -27.85 23.24
N ALA A 421 16.30 -28.99 22.69
CA ALA A 421 16.80 -30.32 23.07
C ALA A 421 18.32 -30.45 22.85
N LYS A 422 18.79 -30.01 21.68
CA LYS A 422 20.20 -30.06 21.29
C LYS A 422 21.09 -29.31 22.28
N ILE A 423 20.72 -28.09 22.66
CA ILE A 423 21.50 -27.27 23.62
C ILE A 423 21.67 -27.99 24.95
N ILE A 424 20.60 -28.65 25.45
CA ILE A 424 20.69 -29.43 26.69
C ILE A 424 21.64 -30.62 26.51
N TYR A 425 21.52 -31.39 25.44
CA TYR A 425 22.41 -32.53 25.20
C TYR A 425 23.89 -32.12 25.06
N GLU A 426 24.16 -30.98 24.42
CA GLU A 426 25.50 -30.40 24.29
C GLU A 426 26.08 -30.05 25.67
N ASN A 427 25.30 -29.35 26.51
CA ASN A 427 25.71 -29.00 27.87
C ASN A 427 25.92 -30.23 28.78
N LEU A 428 25.13 -31.29 28.58
CA LEU A 428 25.29 -32.56 29.30
C LEU A 428 26.43 -33.44 28.74
N GLY A 429 26.97 -33.13 27.56
CA GLY A 429 28.03 -33.90 26.90
C GLY A 429 27.57 -35.19 26.20
N ILE A 430 26.30 -35.27 25.79
CA ILE A 430 25.67 -36.47 25.20
C ILE A 430 25.73 -36.40 23.67
N ASN A 431 26.92 -36.62 23.10
CA ASN A 431 27.20 -36.45 21.67
C ASN A 431 26.30 -37.29 20.73
N GLU A 432 25.85 -38.47 21.16
CA GLU A 432 24.97 -39.33 20.36
C GLU A 432 23.63 -38.63 20.07
N LYS A 433 23.00 -38.07 21.10
CA LYS A 433 21.73 -37.34 21.00
C LYS A 433 21.87 -36.02 20.24
N VAL A 434 23.01 -35.33 20.37
CA VAL A 434 23.32 -34.13 19.57
C VAL A 434 23.34 -34.47 18.07
N ASN A 435 23.90 -35.61 17.70
CA ASN A 435 23.91 -36.07 16.30
C ASN A 435 22.51 -36.41 15.80
N GLU A 436 21.65 -37.00 16.64
CA GLU A 436 20.24 -37.22 16.31
C GLU A 436 19.51 -35.90 16.04
N CYS A 437 19.69 -34.89 16.91
CA CYS A 437 19.12 -33.56 16.74
C CYS A 437 19.58 -32.91 15.42
N ASN A 438 20.89 -32.92 15.15
CA ASN A 438 21.44 -32.36 13.91
C ASN A 438 20.87 -33.05 12.65
N LYS A 439 20.65 -34.37 12.72
CA LYS A 439 20.04 -35.12 11.62
C LYS A 439 18.60 -34.67 11.38
N LEU A 440 17.79 -34.57 12.44
CA LEU A 440 16.40 -34.15 12.34
C LEU A 440 16.27 -32.70 11.86
N ILE A 441 17.09 -31.78 12.37
CA ILE A 441 17.14 -30.38 11.90
C ILE A 441 17.39 -30.34 10.39
N LYS A 442 18.37 -31.10 9.91
CA LYS A 442 18.70 -31.17 8.48
C LYS A 442 17.56 -31.76 7.64
N GLU A 443 16.85 -32.77 8.16
CA GLU A 443 15.67 -33.33 7.50
C GLU A 443 14.55 -32.29 7.38
N ILE A 444 14.24 -31.57 8.47
CA ILE A 444 13.24 -30.49 8.50
C ILE A 444 13.58 -29.40 7.48
N GLN A 445 14.82 -28.91 7.47
CA GLN A 445 15.27 -27.88 6.52
C GLN A 445 15.14 -28.34 5.05
N ASN A 446 15.44 -29.61 4.77
CA ASN A 446 15.26 -30.15 3.43
C ASN A 446 13.78 -30.25 3.02
N TYR A 447 12.88 -30.54 3.96
CA TYR A 447 11.44 -30.52 3.70
C TYR A 447 10.94 -29.10 3.39
N GLN A 448 11.32 -28.11 4.18
CA GLN A 448 10.97 -26.70 3.93
C GLN A 448 11.43 -26.24 2.55
N LYS A 449 12.67 -26.55 2.18
CA LYS A 449 13.21 -26.17 0.87
C LYS A 449 12.43 -26.79 -0.29
N LYS A 450 12.08 -28.08 -0.20
CA LYS A 450 11.28 -28.75 -1.23
C LYS A 450 9.86 -28.18 -1.34
N GLU A 451 9.26 -27.78 -0.23
CA GLU A 451 7.92 -27.21 -0.23
C GLU A 451 7.94 -25.82 -0.89
N GLN A 452 8.93 -24.98 -0.60
CA GLN A 452 9.16 -23.71 -1.30
C GLN A 452 9.38 -23.90 -2.81
N GLU A 453 10.27 -24.81 -3.21
CA GLU A 453 10.52 -25.12 -4.63
C GLU A 453 9.23 -25.58 -5.33
N THR A 454 8.41 -26.40 -4.66
CA THR A 454 7.13 -26.89 -5.21
C THR A 454 6.13 -25.75 -5.38
N GLU A 455 6.05 -24.83 -4.41
CA GLU A 455 5.17 -23.66 -4.45
C GLU A 455 5.55 -22.69 -5.58
N GLU A 456 6.84 -22.39 -5.73
CA GLU A 456 7.36 -21.56 -6.82
C GLU A 456 7.04 -22.19 -8.18
N THR A 457 7.22 -23.50 -8.31
CA THR A 457 6.89 -24.24 -9.53
C THR A 457 5.39 -24.20 -9.82
N LEU A 458 4.55 -24.32 -8.79
CA LEU A 458 3.09 -24.25 -8.91
C LEU A 458 2.63 -22.85 -9.34
N GLN A 459 3.23 -21.79 -8.77
CA GLN A 459 2.95 -20.41 -9.16
C GLN A 459 3.35 -20.15 -10.62
N MET A 460 4.54 -20.60 -11.03
CA MET A 460 4.99 -20.47 -12.42
C MET A 460 4.06 -21.21 -13.39
N ASN A 461 3.62 -22.42 -13.04
CA ASN A 461 2.67 -23.18 -13.86
C ASN A 461 1.30 -22.50 -13.98
N ARG A 462 0.80 -21.85 -12.91
CA ARG A 462 -0.43 -21.04 -12.97
C ARG A 462 -0.27 -19.84 -13.90
N LEU A 463 0.88 -19.17 -13.85
CA LEU A 463 1.18 -18.05 -14.74
C LEU A 463 1.21 -18.51 -16.21
N ILE A 464 1.87 -19.63 -16.50
CA ILE A 464 1.92 -20.23 -17.83
C ILE A 464 0.51 -20.59 -18.33
N LEU A 465 -0.33 -21.20 -17.49
CA LEU A 465 -1.72 -21.51 -17.83
C LEU A 465 -2.54 -20.25 -18.14
N ALA A 466 -2.37 -19.18 -17.37
CA ALA A 466 -3.03 -17.90 -17.62
C ALA A 466 -2.61 -17.32 -18.99
N VAL A 467 -1.32 -17.35 -19.32
CA VAL A 467 -0.80 -16.91 -20.62
C VAL A 467 -1.37 -17.76 -21.77
N ILE A 468 -1.40 -19.09 -21.62
CA ILE A 468 -1.99 -19.99 -22.63
C ILE A 468 -3.47 -19.67 -22.86
N LEU A 469 -4.23 -19.42 -21.78
CA LEU A 469 -5.65 -19.06 -21.88
C LEU A 469 -5.83 -17.75 -22.65
N VAL A 470 -5.02 -16.72 -22.37
CA VAL A 470 -5.04 -15.45 -23.09
C VAL A 470 -4.76 -15.65 -24.58
N ILE A 471 -3.70 -16.38 -24.92
CA ILE A 471 -3.35 -16.70 -26.31
C ILE A 471 -4.49 -17.46 -27.00
N ALA A 472 -5.08 -18.45 -26.33
CA ALA A 472 -6.20 -19.21 -26.88
C ALA A 472 -7.42 -18.31 -27.16
N THR A 473 -7.76 -17.40 -26.25
CA THR A 473 -8.83 -16.41 -26.50
C THR A 473 -8.51 -15.49 -27.67
N VAL A 474 -7.27 -15.02 -27.80
CA VAL A 474 -6.85 -14.18 -28.94
C VAL A 474 -6.98 -14.95 -30.26
N VAL A 475 -6.56 -16.21 -30.29
CA VAL A 475 -6.70 -17.07 -31.47
C VAL A 475 -8.17 -17.32 -31.80
N ILE A 476 -9.02 -17.58 -30.81
CA ILE A 476 -10.47 -17.76 -31.03
C ILE A 476 -11.10 -16.50 -31.60
N VAL A 477 -10.79 -15.33 -31.04
CA VAL A 477 -11.27 -14.03 -31.52
C VAL A 477 -10.78 -13.75 -32.93
N PHE A 478 -9.50 -14.00 -33.21
CA PHE A 478 -8.92 -13.87 -34.54
C PHE A 478 -9.61 -14.79 -35.55
N LEU A 479 -9.81 -16.07 -35.22
CA LEU A 479 -10.52 -17.02 -36.07
C LEU A 479 -11.98 -16.62 -36.31
N TYR A 480 -12.65 -16.07 -35.29
CA TYR A 480 -14.00 -15.54 -35.41
C TYR A 480 -14.07 -14.33 -36.35
N ILE A 481 -13.16 -13.37 -36.19
CA ILE A 481 -13.04 -12.19 -37.07
C ILE A 481 -12.71 -12.62 -38.50
N TRP A 482 -11.71 -13.49 -38.67
CA TRP A 482 -11.30 -14.00 -39.98
C TRP A 482 -12.44 -14.72 -40.70
N ARG A 483 -13.21 -15.56 -39.98
CA ARG A 483 -14.39 -16.23 -40.54
C ARG A 483 -15.48 -15.23 -40.94
N ARG A 484 -15.70 -14.17 -40.16
CA ARG A 484 -16.69 -13.12 -40.45
C ARG A 484 -16.30 -12.27 -41.67
N LEU A 485 -15.01 -11.97 -41.84
CA LEU A 485 -14.49 -11.23 -43.00
C LEU A 485 -14.64 -12.05 -44.29
N ARG A 486 -14.29 -13.35 -44.25
CA ARG A 486 -14.43 -14.25 -45.41
C ARG A 486 -15.88 -14.42 -45.87
N TYR A 487 -16.83 -14.47 -44.93
CA TYR A 487 -18.26 -14.52 -45.24
C TYR A 487 -18.75 -13.24 -45.95
N ARG A 488 -18.14 -12.09 -45.64
CA ARG A 488 -18.48 -10.79 -46.24
C ARG A 488 -17.97 -10.67 -47.68
N GLU A 489 -16.79 -11.21 -47.98
CA GLU A 489 -16.24 -11.29 -49.34
C GLU A 489 -17.10 -12.20 -50.24
N GLU A 490 -17.56 -13.35 -49.71
CA GLU A 490 -18.46 -14.25 -50.44
C GLU A 490 -19.85 -13.62 -50.69
N GLU A 491 -20.37 -12.77 -49.79
CA GLU A 491 -21.62 -12.02 -50.03
C GLU A 491 -21.46 -10.86 -51.04
N GLU A 492 -20.28 -10.26 -51.16
CA GLU A 492 -20.00 -9.23 -52.18
C GLU A 492 -19.83 -9.83 -53.57
N GLU A 493 -19.22 -11.02 -53.71
CA GLU A 493 -19.09 -11.73 -54.99
C GLU A 493 -20.44 -12.16 -55.58
N VAL A 494 -21.48 -12.36 -54.75
CA VAL A 494 -22.80 -12.85 -55.19
C VAL A 494 -23.76 -11.71 -55.59
N ARG A 495 -23.41 -10.42 -55.44
CA ARG A 495 -24.27 -9.32 -55.90
C ARG A 495 -24.07 -9.01 -57.39
N PRO A 496 -25.08 -9.22 -58.27
CA PRO A 496 -24.93 -8.91 -59.67
C PRO A 496 -24.89 -7.40 -59.89
N HIS A 497 -23.89 -6.93 -60.64
CA HIS A 497 -23.77 -5.55 -61.08
C HIS A 497 -25.03 -5.11 -61.85
N ARG A 498 -25.80 -4.17 -61.27
CA ARG A 498 -26.86 -3.45 -61.99
C ARG A 498 -26.26 -2.19 -62.63
N TYR A 499 -26.23 -2.21 -63.95
CA TYR A 499 -26.02 -1.04 -64.82
C TYR A 499 -26.93 0.13 -64.45
N ARG A 500 -26.34 1.32 -64.32
CA ARG A 500 -26.80 2.53 -65.01
C ARG A 500 -25.69 3.54 -65.18
#